data_AF-A0A2S7UAI1-F1
#
_entry.id   AF-A0A2S7UAI1-F1
#
_cell.length_a   1.000
_cell.length_b   1.000
_cell.length_c   1.000
_cell.angle_alpha   90.00
_cell.angle_beta   90.00
_cell.angle_gamma   90.00
#
_symmetry.space_group_name_H-M   'P 1'
#
loop_
_entity.id
_entity.type
_entity.pdbx_description
1 polymer ?
#
loop_
_entity_poly.entity_id
_entity_poly.type
_entity_poly.pdbx_seq_one_letter_code
_entity_poly.pdbx_strand_id
1 'polypeptide(L)'
;MRDAAGPQGNIIEKLPYGTKLDWSPPSSTDKKVYVIDDGEKIEGYWVKVWRSVPYQELKGNPEGYVFSAYLDYHLKEIPERSLYLYNRFSIQEEQSQTYFESSYHIDKDTYNYSAYIDCYPWYDEHFGYHSASNNSKEMYISQPADTLKSFIKLELVDYNKVIKQKKKTDFDLDYSFQPELLPINKNESEHNFLKRYYLPLKNGDSLEIKAHTGEYPHCVEYIGELKKQNKYLVVADFEGLEYAWINQLTGERINGAFPKVSPNNRYGVSHEIVYYEDGAQIGISWLDANLKATKSLYINFQSWIVSSSLDDSFWISDNEIILMVHPIDNTIQEVEMDEPMEPQWHYLKLTIL
;
A
#
# COMPACT_ATOMS: atom_id res chain seq x y z
N MET A 1 7.46 20.29 -12.63
CA MET A 1 8.36 21.40 -12.27
C MET A 1 8.91 22.08 -13.53
N ARG A 2 9.02 23.41 -13.52
CA ARG A 2 9.55 24.21 -14.64
C ARG A 2 10.79 25.03 -14.23
N ASP A 3 11.66 25.35 -15.18
CA ASP A 3 12.87 26.19 -14.95
C ASP A 3 12.55 27.66 -14.66
N ALA A 4 11.36 28.13 -15.02
CA ALA A 4 10.91 29.50 -14.82
C ALA A 4 9.46 29.56 -14.33
N ALA A 5 9.13 30.62 -13.60
CA ALA A 5 7.78 30.92 -13.14
C ALA A 5 6.86 31.27 -14.32
N GLY A 6 6.03 30.31 -14.73
CA GLY A 6 5.04 30.52 -15.79
C GLY A 6 4.84 29.31 -16.69
N PRO A 7 3.73 29.27 -17.46
CA PRO A 7 3.46 28.18 -18.40
C PRO A 7 4.47 28.11 -19.56
N GLN A 8 5.22 29.20 -19.80
CA GLN A 8 6.24 29.30 -20.84
C GLN A 8 7.61 28.74 -20.43
N GLY A 9 7.85 28.49 -19.13
CA GLY A 9 9.09 27.85 -18.67
C GLY A 9 9.19 26.42 -19.19
N ASN A 10 10.39 25.91 -19.44
CA ASN A 10 10.55 24.53 -19.89
C ASN A 10 10.24 23.57 -18.74
N ILE A 11 9.62 22.43 -19.05
CA ILE A 11 9.48 21.35 -18.08
C ILE A 11 10.87 20.77 -17.82
N ILE A 12 11.36 20.91 -16.60
CA ILE A 12 12.65 20.33 -16.17
C ILE A 12 12.45 18.99 -15.47
N GLU A 13 11.27 18.77 -14.89
CA GLU A 13 10.98 17.54 -14.17
C GLU A 13 9.47 17.28 -14.11
N LYS A 14 9.08 16.01 -14.20
CA LYS A 14 7.72 15.54 -13.93
C LYS A 14 7.68 14.96 -12.52
N LEU A 15 6.72 15.40 -11.71
CA LEU A 15 6.62 15.05 -10.29
C LEU A 15 5.39 14.13 -10.09
N PRO A 16 5.56 12.85 -9.74
CA PRO A 16 4.45 11.95 -9.46
C PRO A 16 3.55 12.43 -8.32
N TYR A 17 2.30 11.97 -8.31
CA TYR A 17 1.39 12.17 -7.17
C TYR A 17 2.03 11.66 -5.87
N GLY A 18 1.99 12.47 -4.81
CA GLY A 18 2.61 12.12 -3.52
C GLY A 18 4.10 12.39 -3.41
N THR A 19 4.73 13.01 -4.42
CA THR A 19 6.14 13.46 -4.29
C THR A 19 6.25 14.53 -3.19
N LYS A 20 7.15 14.32 -2.22
CA LYS A 20 7.43 15.33 -1.18
C LYS A 20 8.26 16.47 -1.74
N LEU A 21 7.76 17.68 -1.62
CA LEU A 21 8.45 18.90 -2.01
C LEU A 21 8.55 19.87 -0.85
N ASP A 22 9.72 20.45 -0.71
CA ASP A 22 9.89 21.69 0.02
C ASP A 22 9.54 22.85 -0.91
N TRP A 23 9.03 23.95 -0.35
CA TRP A 23 8.69 25.11 -1.14
C TRP A 23 8.88 26.44 -0.41
N SER A 24 9.00 27.49 -1.21
CA SER A 24 8.96 28.87 -0.75
C SER A 24 7.55 29.45 -0.96
N PRO A 25 6.79 29.73 0.11
CA PRO A 25 5.44 30.29 0.00
C PRO A 25 5.43 31.62 -0.76
N PRO A 26 4.31 32.00 -1.40
CA PRO A 26 4.20 33.28 -2.08
C PRO A 26 4.43 34.44 -1.11
N SER A 27 5.32 35.34 -1.49
CA SER A 27 5.58 36.62 -0.84
C SER A 27 4.55 37.67 -1.26
N SER A 28 4.53 38.81 -0.56
CA SER A 28 3.69 39.97 -0.94
C SER A 28 4.02 40.56 -2.32
N THR A 29 5.15 40.18 -2.92
CA THR A 29 5.57 40.62 -4.25
C THR A 29 5.18 39.66 -5.38
N ASP A 30 4.71 38.45 -5.04
CA ASP A 30 4.33 37.45 -6.03
C ASP A 30 2.96 37.76 -6.65
N LYS A 31 2.86 37.58 -7.96
CA LYS A 31 1.64 37.88 -8.72
C LYS A 31 0.75 36.64 -8.80
N LYS A 32 -0.48 36.76 -8.29
CA LYS A 32 -1.52 35.77 -8.52
C LYS A 32 -1.86 35.75 -10.02
N VAL A 33 -1.84 34.57 -10.61
CA VAL A 33 -2.20 34.34 -12.02
C VAL A 33 -3.21 33.20 -12.08
N TYR A 34 -3.65 32.86 -13.29
CA TYR A 34 -4.50 31.70 -13.53
C TYR A 34 -3.91 30.80 -14.60
N VAL A 35 -4.21 29.51 -14.50
CA VAL A 35 -4.01 28.52 -15.55
C VAL A 35 -5.37 27.97 -15.97
N ILE A 36 -5.43 27.37 -17.16
CA ILE A 36 -6.61 26.61 -17.60
C ILE A 36 -6.32 25.14 -17.37
N ASP A 37 -7.19 24.48 -16.62
CA ASP A 37 -7.12 23.05 -16.32
C ASP A 37 -8.50 22.43 -16.50
N ASP A 38 -8.58 21.38 -17.30
CA ASP A 38 -9.83 20.77 -17.77
C ASP A 38 -10.93 21.76 -18.20
N GLY A 39 -10.52 22.87 -18.82
CA GLY A 39 -11.43 23.94 -19.28
C GLY A 39 -11.84 24.95 -18.20
N GLU A 40 -11.44 24.74 -16.94
CA GLU A 40 -11.70 25.65 -15.83
C GLU A 40 -10.52 26.58 -15.54
N LYS A 41 -10.82 27.77 -15.00
CA LYS A 41 -9.78 28.72 -14.55
C LYS A 41 -9.40 28.42 -13.12
N ILE A 42 -8.16 28.03 -12.91
CA ILE A 42 -7.59 27.81 -11.57
C ILE A 42 -6.63 28.94 -11.23
N GLU A 43 -6.87 29.63 -10.12
CA GLU A 43 -6.03 30.74 -9.66
C GLU A 43 -4.94 30.26 -8.69
N GLY A 44 -3.76 30.88 -8.74
CA GLY A 44 -2.62 30.50 -7.91
C GLY A 44 -1.37 31.31 -8.19
N TYR A 45 -0.25 30.83 -7.68
CA TYR A 45 1.07 31.45 -7.82
C TYR A 45 2.05 30.44 -8.41
N TRP A 46 3.02 30.90 -9.19
CA TRP A 46 4.17 30.06 -9.52
C TRP A 46 5.16 30.15 -8.36
N VAL A 47 5.26 29.08 -7.58
CA VAL A 47 6.09 29.02 -6.38
C VAL A 47 7.32 28.18 -6.64
N LYS A 48 8.42 28.58 -6.00
CA LYS A 48 9.68 27.85 -6.10
C LYS A 48 9.64 26.63 -5.19
N VAL A 49 10.02 25.47 -5.73
CA VAL A 49 10.01 24.17 -5.07
C VAL A 49 11.32 23.42 -5.32
N TRP A 50 11.64 22.46 -4.48
CA TRP A 50 12.71 21.47 -4.67
C TRP A 50 12.30 20.16 -3.98
N ARG A 51 12.92 19.03 -4.35
CA ARG A 51 12.61 17.74 -3.70
C ARG A 51 13.01 17.78 -2.24
N SER A 52 12.22 17.19 -1.35
CA SER A 52 12.67 16.98 0.02
C SER A 52 13.78 15.91 0.00
N VAL A 53 14.98 16.28 0.45
CA VAL A 53 16.19 15.44 0.49
C VAL A 53 16.90 15.64 1.83
N PRO A 54 17.78 14.72 2.30
CA PRO A 54 18.52 14.94 3.53
C PRO A 54 19.34 16.22 3.41
N TYR A 55 19.57 16.88 4.55
CA TYR A 55 20.34 18.13 4.58
C TYR A 55 21.70 18.03 3.87
N GLN A 56 22.35 16.86 3.94
CA GLN A 56 23.64 16.61 3.28
C GLN A 56 23.58 16.66 1.74
N GLU A 57 22.39 16.47 1.15
CA GLU A 57 22.16 16.38 -0.31
C GLU A 57 21.47 17.63 -0.89
N LEU A 58 21.15 18.63 -0.06
CA LEU A 58 20.58 19.90 -0.52
C LEU A 58 21.43 20.58 -1.60
N LYS A 59 22.75 20.37 -1.56
CA LYS A 59 23.67 20.95 -2.53
C LYS A 59 23.59 20.21 -3.87
N GLY A 60 22.91 20.83 -4.83
CA GLY A 60 22.72 20.28 -6.18
C GLY A 60 21.33 19.67 -6.39
N ASN A 61 20.46 19.76 -5.39
CA ASN A 61 19.06 19.37 -5.49
C ASN A 61 18.36 20.23 -6.58
N PRO A 62 17.69 19.62 -7.57
CA PRO A 62 16.99 20.36 -8.61
C PRO A 62 15.91 21.27 -8.02
N GLU A 63 16.03 22.57 -8.28
CA GLU A 63 15.03 23.57 -7.96
C GLU A 63 14.25 24.00 -9.21
N GLY A 64 12.99 24.37 -9.03
CA GLY A 64 12.19 24.94 -10.10
C GLY A 64 10.87 25.47 -9.60
N TYR A 65 9.90 25.60 -10.50
CA TYR A 65 8.62 26.21 -10.21
C TYR A 65 7.46 25.24 -10.45
N VAL A 66 6.50 25.26 -9.52
CA VAL A 66 5.21 24.57 -9.62
C VAL A 66 4.11 25.59 -9.37
N PHE A 67 2.94 25.38 -9.98
CA PHE A 67 1.79 26.23 -9.75
C PHE A 67 1.11 25.82 -8.44
N SER A 68 0.95 26.76 -7.51
CA SER A 68 0.57 26.51 -6.12
C SER A 68 -0.80 25.88 -5.94
N ALA A 69 -1.69 26.01 -6.93
CA ALA A 69 -3.00 25.36 -6.89
C ALA A 69 -2.93 23.83 -6.99
N TYR A 70 -1.78 23.29 -7.42
CA TYR A 70 -1.50 21.86 -7.49
C TYR A 70 -0.69 21.34 -6.30
N LEU A 71 -0.49 22.18 -5.29
CA LEU A 71 0.23 21.85 -4.08
C LEU A 71 -0.77 21.84 -2.93
N ASP A 72 -0.85 20.73 -2.22
CA ASP A 72 -1.55 20.65 -0.94
C ASP A 72 -0.56 20.24 0.14
N TYR A 73 -0.79 20.73 1.36
CA TYR A 73 -0.06 20.31 2.55
C TYR A 73 -0.35 18.84 2.86
N HIS A 74 -1.60 18.42 2.60
CA HIS A 74 -2.07 17.05 2.81
C HIS A 74 -2.94 16.63 1.63
N LEU A 75 -2.75 15.40 1.19
CA LEU A 75 -3.51 14.83 0.10
C LEU A 75 -4.88 14.37 0.61
N LYS A 76 -5.94 14.95 0.04
CA LYS A 76 -7.31 14.68 0.47
C LYS A 76 -8.05 13.69 -0.41
N GLU A 77 -7.63 13.55 -1.66
CA GLU A 77 -8.35 12.76 -2.65
C GLU A 77 -7.34 12.01 -3.50
N ILE A 78 -7.63 10.74 -3.81
CA ILE A 78 -6.82 9.95 -4.74
C ILE A 78 -7.35 10.24 -6.15
N PRO A 79 -6.55 10.81 -7.06
CA PRO A 79 -7.00 11.02 -8.43
C PRO A 79 -7.24 9.69 -9.15
N GLU A 80 -8.30 9.57 -9.97
CA GLU A 80 -8.53 8.35 -10.77
C GLU A 80 -7.30 7.99 -11.64
N ARG A 81 -6.65 9.01 -12.17
CA ARG A 81 -5.42 8.94 -12.96
C ARG A 81 -4.21 8.40 -12.20
N SER A 82 -4.18 8.47 -10.87
CA SER A 82 -3.06 7.98 -10.04
C SER A 82 -3.26 6.54 -9.54
N LEU A 83 -4.45 5.95 -9.71
CA LEU A 83 -4.78 4.62 -9.18
C LEU A 83 -3.83 3.52 -9.66
N TYR A 84 -3.27 3.67 -10.86
CA TYR A 84 -2.36 2.72 -11.49
C TYR A 84 -0.88 3.11 -11.40
N LEU A 85 -0.52 4.13 -10.63
CA LEU A 85 0.89 4.42 -10.36
C LEU A 85 1.44 3.34 -9.43
N TYR A 86 2.45 2.61 -9.89
CA TYR A 86 3.06 1.49 -9.19
C TYR A 86 4.60 1.60 -9.20
N ASN A 87 5.23 1.29 -8.08
CA ASN A 87 6.69 1.16 -8.00
C ASN A 87 7.14 -0.13 -8.68
N ARG A 88 6.42 -1.23 -8.41
CA ARG A 88 6.73 -2.57 -8.91
C ARG A 88 5.47 -3.40 -9.08
N PHE A 89 5.44 -4.25 -10.10
CA PHE A 89 4.55 -5.42 -10.07
C PHE A 89 5.22 -6.64 -10.69
N SER A 90 4.81 -7.82 -10.27
CA SER A 90 5.25 -9.08 -10.84
C SER A 90 4.10 -10.06 -11.03
N ILE A 91 4.23 -10.92 -12.04
CA ILE A 91 3.31 -12.00 -12.35
C ILE A 91 4.11 -13.28 -12.32
N GLN A 92 3.58 -14.28 -11.61
CA GLN A 92 4.15 -15.61 -11.49
C GLN A 92 3.08 -16.63 -11.87
N GLU A 93 3.37 -17.50 -12.82
CA GLU A 93 2.50 -18.62 -13.20
C GLU A 93 3.27 -19.93 -13.03
N GLU A 94 2.85 -20.76 -12.07
CA GLU A 94 3.59 -21.98 -11.73
C GLU A 94 3.62 -22.98 -12.90
N GLN A 95 2.48 -23.15 -13.59
CA GLN A 95 2.33 -24.16 -14.63
C GLN A 95 3.14 -23.85 -15.90
N SER A 96 3.16 -22.59 -16.31
CA SER A 96 3.91 -22.13 -17.48
C SER A 96 5.34 -21.72 -17.12
N GLN A 97 5.68 -21.74 -15.81
CA GLN A 97 6.88 -21.14 -15.24
C GLN A 97 7.04 -19.67 -15.66
N THR A 98 5.97 -18.97 -16.04
CA THR A 98 6.04 -17.60 -16.53
C THR A 98 6.29 -16.65 -15.38
N TYR A 99 7.42 -15.95 -15.44
CA TYR A 99 7.73 -14.78 -14.64
C TYR A 99 7.70 -13.55 -15.53
N PHE A 100 6.98 -12.52 -15.08
CA PHE A 100 7.08 -11.17 -15.60
C PHE A 100 7.24 -10.20 -14.43
N GLU A 101 8.08 -9.21 -14.59
CA GLU A 101 8.26 -8.15 -13.61
C GLU A 101 8.42 -6.82 -14.32
N SER A 102 7.82 -5.78 -13.74
CA SER A 102 7.96 -4.41 -14.16
C SER A 102 8.20 -3.54 -12.95
N SER A 103 9.25 -2.72 -13.01
CA SER A 103 9.68 -1.87 -11.91
C SER A 103 10.10 -0.50 -12.42
N TYR A 104 9.65 0.54 -11.73
CA TYR A 104 10.24 1.86 -11.82
C TYR A 104 11.34 1.96 -10.77
N HIS A 105 12.57 2.21 -11.22
CA HIS A 105 13.69 2.48 -10.35
C HIS A 105 13.64 3.95 -9.97
N ILE A 106 12.92 4.22 -8.88
CA ILE A 106 12.91 5.51 -8.22
C ILE A 106 14.14 5.53 -7.32
N ASP A 107 14.95 6.58 -7.43
CA ASP A 107 16.09 6.77 -6.55
C ASP A 107 15.54 6.88 -5.13
N LYS A 108 15.82 5.88 -4.28
CA LYS A 108 15.26 5.76 -2.92
C LYS A 108 15.60 6.98 -2.05
N ASP A 109 16.61 7.75 -2.45
CA ASP A 109 17.05 8.98 -1.79
C ASP A 109 16.08 10.18 -1.94
N THR A 110 14.97 10.02 -2.65
CA THR A 110 13.99 11.10 -2.91
C THR A 110 12.88 11.25 -1.86
N TYR A 111 12.86 10.39 -0.84
CA TYR A 111 11.84 10.38 0.22
C TYR A 111 12.35 10.90 1.57
N ASN A 112 13.42 11.66 1.53
CA ASN A 112 14.17 12.00 2.72
C ASN A 112 13.63 13.25 3.44
N TYR A 113 13.59 13.14 4.77
CA TYR A 113 13.16 14.12 5.74
C TYR A 113 13.66 15.55 5.46
N SER A 114 12.72 16.48 5.40
CA SER A 114 12.97 17.92 5.43
C SER A 114 12.21 18.56 6.59
N ALA A 115 12.84 19.54 7.25
CA ALA A 115 12.28 20.29 8.37
C ALA A 115 11.30 21.42 7.94
N TYR A 116 10.90 21.47 6.67
CA TYR A 116 10.16 22.60 6.11
C TYR A 116 8.95 22.14 5.30
N ILE A 117 7.78 22.61 5.76
CA ILE A 117 6.46 22.61 5.12
C ILE A 117 6.37 21.78 3.83
N ASP A 118 5.90 20.55 3.98
CA ASP A 118 5.66 19.61 2.90
C ASP A 118 4.54 20.10 1.98
N CYS A 119 4.71 19.94 0.67
CA CYS A 119 3.62 20.03 -0.28
C CYS A 119 3.70 18.94 -1.36
N TYR A 120 2.54 18.43 -1.75
CA TYR A 120 2.42 17.28 -2.65
C TYR A 120 1.82 17.70 -4.01
N PRO A 121 2.50 17.41 -5.15
CA PRO A 121 2.01 17.75 -6.48
C PRO A 121 0.98 16.74 -7.00
N TRP A 122 0.11 17.19 -7.91
CA TRP A 122 -0.98 16.41 -8.52
C TRP A 122 -0.71 16.13 -10.02
N TYR A 123 0.02 15.06 -10.39
CA TYR A 123 0.26 14.72 -11.81
C TYR A 123 0.37 13.20 -12.13
N ASP A 124 0.21 12.89 -13.43
CA ASP A 124 -0.28 11.62 -14.02
C ASP A 124 0.75 10.56 -14.38
N GLU A 125 2.05 10.82 -14.22
CA GLU A 125 3.09 9.96 -14.78
C GLU A 125 4.16 9.61 -13.76
N HIS A 126 4.54 8.33 -13.71
CA HIS A 126 5.67 7.84 -12.92
C HIS A 126 6.99 8.45 -13.40
N PHE A 127 7.84 8.88 -12.47
CA PHE A 127 9.19 9.32 -12.74
C PHE A 127 10.18 8.23 -12.33
N GLY A 128 11.10 7.84 -13.22
CA GLY A 128 12.14 6.85 -12.93
C GLY A 128 12.56 6.06 -14.16
N TYR A 129 13.75 5.47 -14.12
CA TYR A 129 14.16 4.51 -15.14
C TYR A 129 13.25 3.28 -15.03
N HIS A 130 12.61 2.91 -16.14
CA HIS A 130 11.72 1.76 -16.19
C HIS A 130 12.48 0.53 -16.67
N SER A 131 12.27 -0.60 -15.99
CA SER A 131 12.68 -1.90 -16.47
C SER A 131 11.51 -2.87 -16.42
N ALA A 132 11.32 -3.63 -17.50
CA ALA A 132 10.49 -4.82 -17.48
C ALA A 132 11.29 -6.03 -17.96
N SER A 133 11.06 -7.18 -17.35
CA SER A 133 11.73 -8.43 -17.71
C SER A 133 10.78 -9.62 -17.62
N ASN A 134 11.07 -10.66 -18.39
CA ASN A 134 10.41 -11.96 -18.29
C ASN A 134 11.45 -13.08 -18.11
N ASN A 135 11.00 -14.33 -18.17
CA ASN A 135 11.86 -15.52 -18.14
C ASN A 135 13.09 -15.48 -19.07
N SER A 136 13.03 -14.84 -20.23
CA SER A 136 14.15 -14.77 -21.18
C SER A 136 15.10 -13.61 -20.92
N LYS A 137 14.89 -12.82 -19.86
CA LYS A 137 15.61 -11.56 -19.55
C LYS A 137 15.52 -10.53 -20.68
N GLU A 138 14.58 -10.66 -21.61
CA GLU A 138 14.33 -9.65 -22.62
C GLU A 138 13.77 -8.39 -21.94
N MET A 139 14.48 -7.26 -22.09
CA MET A 139 13.99 -5.97 -21.63
C MET A 139 12.94 -5.43 -22.60
N TYR A 140 11.71 -5.25 -22.14
CA TYR A 140 10.65 -4.59 -22.91
C TYR A 140 10.57 -3.10 -22.57
N ILE A 141 10.36 -2.26 -23.59
CA ILE A 141 10.28 -0.78 -23.47
C ILE A 141 8.84 -0.26 -23.66
N SER A 142 7.78 -1.09 -23.65
CA SER A 142 6.40 -0.59 -23.88
C SER A 142 5.34 -1.01 -22.84
N GLN A 143 4.72 0.04 -22.28
CA GLN A 143 3.42 0.18 -21.58
C GLN A 143 3.03 -0.85 -20.51
N PRO A 144 3.77 -0.94 -19.39
CA PRO A 144 3.46 -1.91 -18.36
C PRO A 144 2.22 -1.55 -17.51
N ALA A 145 1.74 -0.31 -17.55
CA ALA A 145 0.42 0.04 -17.01
C ALA A 145 -0.72 -0.67 -17.76
N ASP A 146 -0.61 -0.86 -19.08
CA ASP A 146 -1.62 -1.59 -19.85
C ASP A 146 -1.56 -3.10 -19.58
N THR A 147 -0.36 -3.63 -19.31
CA THR A 147 -0.19 -4.99 -18.79
C THR A 147 -0.90 -5.15 -17.44
N LEU A 148 -0.68 -4.25 -16.48
CA LEU A 148 -1.36 -4.31 -15.18
C LEU A 148 -2.89 -4.18 -15.35
N LYS A 149 -3.35 -3.26 -16.20
CA LYS A 149 -4.77 -3.08 -16.54
C LYS A 149 -5.42 -4.29 -17.23
N SER A 150 -4.63 -5.20 -17.79
CA SER A 150 -5.16 -6.46 -18.34
C SER A 150 -5.52 -7.50 -17.26
N PHE A 151 -5.01 -7.33 -16.03
CA PHE A 151 -5.30 -8.21 -14.89
C PHE A 151 -6.26 -7.60 -13.88
N ILE A 152 -6.26 -6.28 -13.74
CA ILE A 152 -7.10 -5.59 -12.75
C ILE A 152 -7.76 -4.32 -13.30
N LYS A 153 -8.98 -4.07 -12.80
CA LYS A 153 -9.66 -2.78 -12.93
C LYS A 153 -9.75 -2.09 -11.56
N LEU A 154 -9.36 -0.83 -11.47
CA LEU A 154 -9.46 0.00 -10.27
C LEU A 154 -10.44 1.15 -10.50
N GLU A 155 -11.30 1.42 -9.51
CA GLU A 155 -12.31 2.50 -9.55
C GLU A 155 -12.63 2.96 -8.12
N LEU A 156 -12.62 4.28 -7.88
CA LEU A 156 -13.10 4.84 -6.62
C LEU A 156 -14.62 4.77 -6.55
N VAL A 157 -15.15 4.37 -5.40
CA VAL A 157 -16.58 4.12 -5.21
C VAL A 157 -17.10 4.72 -3.92
N ASP A 158 -18.39 5.07 -3.92
CA ASP A 158 -19.09 5.50 -2.71
C ASP A 158 -19.44 4.29 -1.83
N TYR A 159 -18.93 4.29 -0.60
CA TYR A 159 -19.17 3.28 0.43
C TYR A 159 -20.65 2.91 0.56
N ASN A 160 -21.53 3.92 0.62
CA ASN A 160 -22.96 3.71 0.86
C ASN A 160 -23.65 2.92 -0.26
N LYS A 161 -23.06 2.93 -1.46
CA LYS A 161 -23.53 2.18 -2.62
C LYS A 161 -22.99 0.74 -2.61
N VAL A 162 -21.75 0.53 -2.20
CA VAL A 162 -21.08 -0.78 -2.30
C VAL A 162 -21.28 -1.65 -1.07
N ILE A 163 -21.43 -1.09 0.13
CA ILE A 163 -21.60 -1.88 1.36
C ILE A 163 -22.84 -2.79 1.32
N LYS A 164 -23.90 -2.34 0.64
CA LYS A 164 -25.15 -3.11 0.46
C LYS A 164 -24.97 -4.35 -0.43
N GLN A 165 -23.84 -4.44 -1.14
CA GLN A 165 -23.49 -5.54 -2.04
C GLN A 165 -22.54 -6.55 -1.37
N LYS A 166 -22.07 -6.30 -0.13
CA LYS A 166 -21.13 -7.16 0.60
C LYS A 166 -21.59 -8.61 0.58
N LYS A 167 -20.73 -9.48 0.06
CA LYS A 167 -20.89 -10.93 0.04
C LYS A 167 -20.26 -11.52 1.29
N LYS A 168 -20.96 -12.49 1.88
CA LYS A 168 -20.36 -13.35 2.90
C LYS A 168 -19.58 -14.45 2.23
N THR A 169 -18.44 -14.80 2.80
CA THR A 169 -17.59 -15.89 2.34
C THR A 169 -17.48 -16.99 3.38
N ASP A 170 -16.93 -18.14 2.99
CA ASP A 170 -16.51 -19.17 3.94
C ASP A 170 -15.18 -18.84 4.63
N PHE A 171 -14.64 -17.64 4.36
CA PHE A 171 -13.39 -17.08 4.83
C PHE A 171 -13.57 -15.79 5.66
N ASP A 172 -14.83 -15.41 5.95
CA ASP A 172 -15.12 -14.27 6.82
C ASP A 172 -14.63 -14.59 8.24
N LEU A 173 -13.75 -13.74 8.75
CA LEU A 173 -13.19 -13.88 10.08
C LEU A 173 -14.18 -13.41 11.14
N ASP A 174 -14.17 -14.11 12.26
CA ASP A 174 -14.87 -13.74 13.48
C ASP A 174 -13.87 -13.14 14.47
N TYR A 175 -14.15 -11.92 14.90
CA TYR A 175 -13.30 -11.14 15.79
C TYR A 175 -13.78 -11.14 17.25
N SER A 176 -14.81 -11.94 17.58
CA SER A 176 -15.44 -11.92 18.91
C SER A 176 -14.55 -12.45 20.03
N PHE A 177 -13.57 -13.30 19.67
CA PHE A 177 -12.53 -13.75 20.57
C PHE A 177 -11.27 -12.91 20.36
N GLN A 178 -10.65 -12.46 21.44
CA GLN A 178 -9.34 -11.83 21.44
C GLN A 178 -8.52 -12.46 22.58
N PRO A 179 -7.35 -13.05 22.29
CA PRO A 179 -6.57 -13.70 23.32
C PRO A 179 -5.89 -12.67 24.24
N GLU A 180 -5.69 -13.04 25.50
CA GLU A 180 -4.94 -12.20 26.44
C GLU A 180 -3.46 -12.19 26.07
N LEU A 181 -2.91 -10.99 25.83
CA LEU A 181 -1.51 -10.78 25.53
C LEU A 181 -0.68 -10.77 26.81
N LEU A 182 0.28 -11.69 26.91
CA LEU A 182 1.17 -11.85 28.05
C LEU A 182 2.61 -11.51 27.65
N PRO A 183 3.42 -10.93 28.55
CA PRO A 183 4.84 -10.73 28.29
C PRO A 183 5.58 -12.09 28.19
N ILE A 184 6.64 -12.13 27.39
CA ILE A 184 7.51 -13.31 27.27
C ILE A 184 8.36 -13.50 28.54
N ASN A 185 9.01 -12.42 29.02
CA ASN A 185 9.80 -12.40 30.24
C ASN A 185 9.24 -11.37 31.24
N LYS A 186 9.20 -11.71 32.54
CA LYS A 186 8.73 -10.80 33.60
C LYS A 186 9.78 -9.77 34.07
N ASN A 187 11.05 -9.97 33.72
CA ASN A 187 12.19 -9.33 34.41
C ASN A 187 13.19 -8.60 33.49
N GLU A 188 12.94 -8.46 32.18
CA GLU A 188 13.90 -7.83 31.26
C GLU A 188 13.26 -6.64 30.54
N SER A 189 13.91 -5.47 30.64
CA SER A 189 13.40 -4.20 30.11
C SER A 189 13.52 -4.04 28.60
N GLU A 190 14.43 -4.78 27.96
CA GLU A 190 14.79 -4.55 26.55
C GLU A 190 13.77 -5.10 25.54
N HIS A 191 12.91 -6.05 25.94
CA HIS A 191 11.96 -6.72 25.03
C HIS A 191 10.51 -6.69 25.52
N ASN A 192 10.13 -5.66 26.27
CA ASN A 192 8.78 -5.53 26.85
C ASN A 192 7.64 -5.51 25.80
N PHE A 193 7.95 -5.18 24.54
CA PHE A 193 6.99 -5.20 23.44
C PHE A 193 6.65 -6.62 22.97
N LEU A 194 7.55 -7.59 23.13
CA LEU A 194 7.33 -8.96 22.68
C LEU A 194 6.27 -9.68 23.53
N LYS A 195 5.25 -10.22 22.88
CA LYS A 195 4.11 -10.87 23.53
C LYS A 195 4.03 -12.36 23.21
N ARG A 196 3.31 -13.07 24.07
CA ARG A 196 2.81 -14.43 23.84
C ARG A 196 1.35 -14.51 24.27
N TYR A 197 0.64 -15.50 23.78
CA TYR A 197 -0.74 -15.77 24.15
C TYR A 197 -1.08 -17.24 23.90
N TYR A 198 -2.26 -17.64 24.38
CA TYR A 198 -2.76 -19.00 24.25
C TYR A 198 -4.02 -19.02 23.39
N LEU A 199 -4.04 -19.90 22.40
CA LEU A 199 -5.22 -20.18 21.59
C LEU A 199 -5.88 -21.48 22.08
N PRO A 200 -7.16 -21.46 22.46
CA PRO A 200 -7.84 -22.67 22.89
C PRO A 200 -8.03 -23.63 21.71
N LEU A 201 -7.85 -24.92 21.95
CA LEU A 201 -8.12 -25.97 20.97
C LEU A 201 -9.43 -26.68 21.31
N LYS A 202 -10.10 -27.24 20.32
CA LYS A 202 -11.41 -27.91 20.52
C LYS A 202 -11.32 -29.21 21.31
N ASN A 203 -10.13 -29.79 21.41
CA ASN A 203 -9.88 -30.97 22.24
C ASN A 203 -9.74 -30.62 23.74
N GLY A 204 -9.80 -29.33 24.11
CA GLY A 204 -9.66 -28.85 25.49
C GLY A 204 -8.24 -28.39 25.85
N ASP A 205 -7.26 -28.59 24.97
CA ASP A 205 -5.90 -28.09 25.15
C ASP A 205 -5.79 -26.60 24.76
N SER A 206 -4.60 -26.03 24.91
CA SER A 206 -4.26 -24.70 24.41
C SER A 206 -2.92 -24.72 23.69
N LEU A 207 -2.83 -24.00 22.58
CA LEU A 207 -1.58 -23.78 21.85
C LEU A 207 -0.97 -22.46 22.29
N GLU A 208 0.30 -22.48 22.71
CA GLU A 208 1.07 -21.25 22.94
C GLU A 208 1.54 -20.68 21.59
N ILE A 209 1.23 -19.41 21.36
CA ILE A 209 1.83 -18.59 20.31
C ILE A 209 2.71 -17.56 21.01
N LYS A 210 3.96 -17.41 20.55
CA LYS A 210 4.91 -16.47 21.13
C LYS A 210 5.70 -15.75 20.04
N ALA A 211 6.11 -14.53 20.34
CA ALA A 211 6.98 -13.75 19.49
C ALA A 211 8.28 -14.50 19.17
N HIS A 212 8.87 -14.16 18.03
CA HIS A 212 10.22 -14.58 17.69
C HIS A 212 11.22 -13.76 18.51
N THR A 213 12.23 -14.41 19.09
CA THR A 213 13.26 -13.77 19.95
C THR A 213 14.67 -13.93 19.37
N GLY A 214 14.78 -14.25 18.07
CA GLY A 214 16.06 -14.39 17.38
C GLY A 214 16.64 -13.03 16.96
N GLU A 215 17.41 -13.02 15.87
CA GLU A 215 18.17 -11.85 15.40
C GLU A 215 17.29 -10.63 15.12
N TYR A 216 16.06 -10.82 14.64
CA TYR A 216 15.07 -9.74 14.50
C TYR A 216 13.80 -10.11 15.26
N PRO A 217 13.70 -9.69 16.53
CA PRO A 217 12.56 -10.01 17.36
C PRO A 217 11.28 -9.33 16.87
N HIS A 218 10.20 -10.11 16.72
CA HIS A 218 8.90 -9.62 16.26
C HIS A 218 7.75 -10.41 16.84
N CYS A 219 6.61 -9.76 17.01
CA CYS A 219 5.37 -10.38 17.47
C CYS A 219 4.74 -11.25 16.37
N VAL A 220 4.11 -12.33 16.81
CA VAL A 220 3.10 -13.02 16.02
C VAL A 220 1.76 -12.55 16.58
N GLU A 221 0.89 -12.02 15.74
CA GLU A 221 -0.38 -11.44 16.16
C GLU A 221 -1.55 -12.36 15.79
N TYR A 222 -2.58 -12.33 16.64
CA TYR A 222 -3.85 -12.98 16.35
C TYR A 222 -4.75 -12.03 15.57
N ILE A 223 -5.27 -12.47 14.44
CA ILE A 223 -6.13 -11.64 13.60
C ILE A 223 -7.61 -11.99 13.77
N GLY A 224 -7.96 -13.28 13.82
CA GLY A 224 -9.35 -13.68 13.93
C GLY A 224 -9.58 -15.19 13.79
N GLU A 225 -10.83 -15.60 13.96
CA GLU A 225 -11.25 -16.99 13.88
C GLU A 225 -12.00 -17.27 12.58
N LEU A 226 -11.62 -18.33 11.88
CA LEU A 226 -12.41 -18.89 10.80
C LEU A 226 -13.30 -20.04 11.27
N LYS A 227 -14.45 -19.67 11.86
CA LYS A 227 -15.37 -20.62 12.53
C LYS A 227 -15.81 -21.79 11.66
N LYS A 228 -16.11 -21.55 10.39
CA LYS A 228 -16.57 -22.60 9.45
C LYS A 228 -15.52 -23.68 9.19
N GLN A 229 -14.24 -23.34 9.30
CA GLN A 229 -13.12 -24.24 9.01
C GLN A 229 -12.36 -24.68 10.26
N ASN A 230 -12.78 -24.23 11.45
CA ASN A 230 -12.07 -24.48 12.70
C ASN A 230 -10.60 -24.05 12.61
N LYS A 231 -10.34 -22.82 12.15
CA LYS A 231 -8.99 -22.27 12.04
C LYS A 231 -8.87 -20.94 12.77
N TYR A 232 -7.67 -20.59 13.22
CA TYR A 232 -7.31 -19.21 13.58
C TYR A 232 -6.40 -18.63 12.51
N LEU A 233 -6.54 -17.34 12.23
CA LEU A 233 -5.59 -16.58 11.44
C LEU A 233 -4.60 -15.89 12.37
N VAL A 234 -3.31 -16.07 12.09
CA VAL A 234 -2.23 -15.31 12.72
C VAL A 234 -1.39 -14.64 11.65
N VAL A 235 -0.71 -13.56 12.02
CA VAL A 235 0.24 -12.86 11.16
C VAL A 235 1.56 -12.66 11.91
N ALA A 236 2.68 -12.63 11.20
CA ALA A 236 3.96 -12.19 11.74
C ALA A 236 4.47 -11.03 10.89
N ASP A 237 5.06 -10.03 11.54
CA ASP A 237 5.64 -8.86 10.86
C ASP A 237 7.16 -8.83 11.10
N PHE A 238 7.93 -9.27 10.11
CA PHE A 238 9.40 -9.30 10.15
C PHE A 238 10.00 -8.45 9.03
N GLU A 239 9.55 -8.69 7.79
CA GLU A 239 9.88 -7.92 6.58
C GLU A 239 8.64 -7.76 5.70
N GLY A 240 7.44 -7.82 6.31
CA GLY A 240 6.18 -8.01 5.62
C GLY A 240 5.21 -8.86 6.44
N LEU A 241 3.91 -8.68 6.17
CA LEU A 241 2.84 -9.43 6.82
C LEU A 241 2.78 -10.86 6.28
N GLU A 242 3.22 -11.83 7.09
CA GLU A 242 3.13 -13.25 6.78
C GLU A 242 1.95 -13.92 7.50
N TYR A 243 0.90 -14.24 6.74
CA TYR A 243 -0.28 -14.91 7.28
C TYR A 243 -0.11 -16.42 7.38
N ALA A 244 -0.62 -17.01 8.46
CA ALA A 244 -0.71 -18.45 8.66
C ALA A 244 -2.03 -18.87 9.30
N TRP A 245 -2.53 -20.03 8.89
CA TRP A 245 -3.66 -20.69 9.55
C TRP A 245 -3.17 -21.59 10.69
N ILE A 246 -3.89 -21.60 11.80
CA ILE A 246 -3.72 -22.57 12.89
C ILE A 246 -4.97 -23.44 12.97
N ASN A 247 -4.84 -24.75 12.85
CA ASN A 247 -5.96 -25.68 12.98
C ASN A 247 -6.41 -25.78 14.46
N GLN A 248 -7.68 -25.51 14.76
CA GLN A 248 -8.20 -25.56 16.14
C GLN A 248 -8.35 -26.97 16.71
N LEU A 249 -8.35 -28.00 15.86
CA LEU A 249 -8.44 -29.40 16.27
C LEU A 249 -7.06 -29.96 16.62
N THR A 250 -6.02 -29.58 15.87
CA THR A 250 -4.68 -30.20 15.96
C THR A 250 -3.58 -29.25 16.46
N GLY A 251 -3.80 -27.93 16.40
CA GLY A 251 -2.77 -26.92 16.63
C GLY A 251 -1.77 -26.77 15.47
N GLU A 252 -1.96 -27.48 14.36
CA GLU A 252 -1.05 -27.44 13.22
C GLU A 252 -1.06 -26.07 12.52
N ARG A 253 0.13 -25.53 12.24
CA ARG A 253 0.33 -24.27 11.52
C ARG A 253 0.52 -24.53 10.02
N ILE A 254 -0.23 -23.80 9.20
CA ILE A 254 -0.18 -23.81 7.75
C ILE A 254 0.21 -22.41 7.28
N ASN A 255 1.44 -22.26 6.79
CA ASN A 255 1.96 -20.98 6.30
C ASN A 255 1.40 -20.64 4.90
N GLY A 256 1.52 -19.36 4.49
CA GLY A 256 1.05 -18.90 3.18
C GLY A 256 -0.48 -18.83 3.10
N ALA A 257 -1.12 -18.41 4.19
CA ALA A 257 -2.57 -18.27 4.25
C ALA A 257 -3.05 -17.05 3.44
N PHE A 258 -4.12 -17.22 2.68
CA PHE A 258 -4.81 -16.08 2.06
C PHE A 258 -5.87 -15.53 3.01
N PRO A 259 -5.72 -14.30 3.54
CA PRO A 259 -6.65 -13.73 4.51
C PRO A 259 -8.03 -13.45 3.89
N LYS A 260 -8.10 -13.15 2.59
CA LYS A 260 -9.33 -12.86 1.86
C LYS A 260 -9.48 -13.77 0.66
N VAL A 261 -10.39 -14.73 0.73
CA VAL A 261 -10.72 -15.60 -0.40
C VAL A 261 -12.09 -15.22 -0.96
N SER A 262 -12.16 -15.10 -2.28
CA SER A 262 -13.38 -14.78 -3.04
C SER A 262 -14.54 -15.76 -2.78
N PRO A 263 -15.81 -15.34 -2.97
CA PRO A 263 -16.97 -16.19 -2.74
C PRO A 263 -16.99 -17.51 -3.52
N ASN A 264 -16.38 -17.55 -4.71
CA ASN A 264 -16.28 -18.74 -5.55
C ASN A 264 -14.96 -19.52 -5.37
N ASN A 265 -14.15 -19.12 -4.39
CA ASN A 265 -12.86 -19.72 -4.04
C ASN A 265 -11.80 -19.68 -5.15
N ARG A 266 -11.94 -18.81 -6.15
CA ARG A 266 -10.99 -18.73 -7.28
C ARG A 266 -9.87 -17.73 -7.08
N TYR A 267 -10.04 -16.79 -6.16
CA TYR A 267 -9.09 -15.71 -5.90
C TYR A 267 -8.79 -15.61 -4.41
N GLY A 268 -7.51 -15.44 -4.08
CA GLY A 268 -7.02 -14.98 -2.79
C GLY A 268 -6.46 -13.56 -2.94
N VAL A 269 -6.74 -12.70 -1.97
CA VAL A 269 -6.18 -11.34 -1.89
C VAL A 269 -5.49 -11.19 -0.53
N SER A 270 -4.27 -10.66 -0.55
CA SER A 270 -3.49 -10.28 0.63
C SER A 270 -3.05 -8.82 0.50
N HIS A 271 -2.96 -8.14 1.64
CA HIS A 271 -2.27 -6.86 1.73
C HIS A 271 -0.98 -7.14 2.49
N GLU A 272 0.14 -6.84 1.86
CA GLU A 272 1.47 -6.96 2.45
C GLU A 272 1.89 -5.54 2.87
N ILE A 273 2.37 -5.37 4.09
CA ILE A 273 3.01 -4.11 4.50
C ILE A 273 4.47 -4.48 4.73
N VAL A 274 5.27 -4.49 3.67
CA VAL A 274 6.73 -4.65 3.75
C VAL A 274 7.32 -3.37 4.34
N TYR A 275 8.09 -3.51 5.43
CA TYR A 275 8.69 -2.44 6.24
C TYR A 275 9.56 -1.41 5.47
N TYR A 276 9.97 -1.72 4.24
CA TYR A 276 10.85 -0.85 3.42
C TYR A 276 10.25 -0.39 2.09
N GLU A 277 8.94 -0.59 1.89
CA GLU A 277 8.27 -0.20 0.65
C GLU A 277 7.07 0.70 0.96
N ASP A 278 7.18 1.98 0.59
CA ASP A 278 6.05 2.91 0.60
C ASP A 278 4.98 2.46 -0.39
N GLY A 279 3.72 2.72 -0.03
CA GLY A 279 2.58 2.39 -0.88
C GLY A 279 1.74 1.21 -0.41
N ALA A 280 0.62 1.00 -1.10
CA ALA A 280 -0.17 -0.20 -0.91
C ALA A 280 0.48 -1.37 -1.64
N GLN A 281 0.69 -2.47 -0.92
CA GLN A 281 1.18 -3.70 -1.53
C GLN A 281 0.07 -4.73 -1.51
N ILE A 282 -0.32 -5.18 -2.70
CA ILE A 282 -1.47 -6.05 -2.92
C ILE A 282 -0.99 -7.31 -3.63
N GLY A 283 -1.24 -8.46 -3.01
CA GLY A 283 -1.09 -9.78 -3.61
C GLY A 283 -2.44 -10.31 -4.08
N ILE A 284 -2.52 -10.77 -5.33
CA ILE A 284 -3.68 -11.45 -5.90
C ILE A 284 -3.24 -12.83 -6.38
N SER A 285 -3.85 -13.89 -5.87
CA SER A 285 -3.57 -15.26 -6.29
C SER A 285 -4.80 -15.92 -6.91
N TRP A 286 -4.63 -16.55 -8.07
CA TRP A 286 -5.64 -17.41 -8.69
C TRP A 286 -5.48 -18.81 -8.13
N LEU A 287 -6.55 -19.32 -7.53
CA LEU A 287 -6.54 -20.53 -6.73
C LEU A 287 -7.12 -21.73 -7.50
N ASP A 288 -6.53 -22.91 -7.28
CA ASP A 288 -7.11 -24.18 -7.71
C ASP A 288 -8.22 -24.67 -6.75
N ALA A 289 -8.80 -25.83 -7.03
CA ALA A 289 -9.84 -26.43 -6.19
C ALA A 289 -9.37 -26.79 -4.77
N ASN A 290 -8.06 -26.86 -4.53
CA ASN A 290 -7.45 -27.11 -3.21
C ASN A 290 -6.97 -25.82 -2.54
N LEU A 291 -7.34 -24.65 -3.08
CA LEU A 291 -6.92 -23.32 -2.60
C LEU A 291 -5.41 -23.07 -2.72
N LYS A 292 -4.74 -23.73 -3.66
CA LYS A 292 -3.33 -23.46 -3.99
C LYS A 292 -3.24 -22.43 -5.09
N ALA A 293 -2.33 -21.47 -4.96
CA ALA A 293 -2.06 -20.50 -6.00
C ALA A 293 -1.50 -21.21 -7.25
N THR A 294 -2.08 -20.91 -8.41
CA THR A 294 -1.61 -21.36 -9.73
C THR A 294 -1.00 -20.22 -10.53
N LYS A 295 -1.41 -19.00 -10.18
CA LYS A 295 -0.91 -17.73 -10.68
C LYS A 295 -0.96 -16.71 -9.55
N SER A 296 0.02 -15.83 -9.48
CA SER A 296 0.05 -14.70 -8.54
C SER A 296 0.43 -13.41 -9.25
N LEU A 297 -0.19 -12.31 -8.82
CA LEU A 297 0.11 -10.94 -9.20
C LEU A 297 0.42 -10.18 -7.91
N TYR A 298 1.64 -9.65 -7.81
CA TYR A 298 2.06 -8.81 -6.70
C TYR A 298 2.26 -7.40 -7.21
N ILE A 299 1.73 -6.40 -6.51
CA ILE A 299 1.76 -5.00 -6.93
C ILE A 299 2.12 -4.13 -5.73
N ASN A 300 3.05 -3.21 -5.91
CA ASN A 300 3.32 -2.09 -5.01
C ASN A 300 2.85 -0.79 -5.70
N PHE A 301 1.76 -0.20 -5.19
CA PHE A 301 1.20 1.06 -5.67
C PHE A 301 1.83 2.26 -4.99
N GLN A 302 2.22 3.28 -5.75
CA GLN A 302 2.89 4.47 -5.22
C GLN A 302 1.92 5.50 -4.62
N SER A 303 0.66 5.52 -5.06
CA SER A 303 -0.22 6.68 -4.86
C SER A 303 -1.17 6.60 -3.67
N TRP A 304 -1.33 5.43 -3.07
CA TRP A 304 -2.30 5.20 -2.01
C TRP A 304 -1.87 4.00 -1.17
N ILE A 305 -2.39 3.95 0.06
CA ILE A 305 -2.15 2.90 1.05
C ILE A 305 -3.47 2.19 1.32
N VAL A 306 -3.40 0.90 1.59
CA VAL A 306 -4.57 0.09 1.98
C VAL A 306 -4.62 -0.03 3.50
N SER A 307 -5.83 -0.02 4.07
CA SER A 307 -6.02 -0.29 5.49
C SER A 307 -5.38 -1.62 5.88
N SER A 308 -4.64 -1.61 6.99
CA SER A 308 -4.07 -2.81 7.60
C SER A 308 -5.15 -3.72 8.21
N SER A 309 -6.33 -3.17 8.53
CA SER A 309 -7.47 -3.93 8.99
C SER A 309 -8.06 -4.76 7.85
N LEU A 310 -8.06 -6.09 8.03
CA LEU A 310 -8.70 -6.98 7.09
C LEU A 310 -10.23 -6.74 7.01
N ASP A 311 -10.92 -6.36 8.08
CA ASP A 311 -12.40 -6.23 8.05
C ASP A 311 -12.87 -5.06 7.16
N ASP A 312 -12.00 -4.08 6.96
CA ASP A 312 -12.27 -2.91 6.13
C ASP A 312 -12.38 -3.27 4.64
N SER A 313 -11.86 -4.43 4.24
CA SER A 313 -11.90 -4.94 2.88
C SER A 313 -12.86 -6.11 2.71
N PHE A 314 -13.71 -6.06 1.68
CA PHE A 314 -14.80 -7.03 1.52
C PHE A 314 -15.20 -7.29 0.06
N TRP A 315 -15.59 -8.53 -0.23
CA TRP A 315 -16.08 -8.93 -1.55
C TRP A 315 -17.49 -8.39 -1.80
N ILE A 316 -17.75 -7.93 -3.03
CA ILE A 316 -19.09 -7.55 -3.50
C ILE A 316 -19.58 -8.45 -4.65
N SER A 317 -18.66 -9.17 -5.29
CA SER A 317 -18.96 -10.22 -6.27
C SER A 317 -17.87 -11.30 -6.24
N ASP A 318 -17.92 -12.21 -7.21
CA ASP A 318 -17.00 -13.34 -7.33
C ASP A 318 -15.56 -12.91 -7.69
N ASN A 319 -15.37 -11.73 -8.25
CA ASN A 319 -14.09 -11.19 -8.70
C ASN A 319 -13.89 -9.71 -8.37
N GLU A 320 -14.80 -9.09 -7.60
CA GLU A 320 -14.70 -7.70 -7.17
C GLU A 320 -14.60 -7.58 -5.65
N ILE A 321 -13.53 -6.95 -5.18
CA ILE A 321 -13.27 -6.63 -3.79
C ILE A 321 -13.23 -5.12 -3.58
N ILE A 322 -13.79 -4.66 -2.48
CA ILE A 322 -13.65 -3.28 -1.99
C ILE A 322 -12.48 -3.25 -1.02
N LEU A 323 -11.57 -2.31 -1.25
CA LEU A 323 -10.43 -1.98 -0.40
C LEU A 323 -10.67 -0.61 0.23
N MET A 324 -10.49 -0.50 1.54
CA MET A 324 -10.45 0.80 2.21
C MET A 324 -9.03 1.35 2.10
N VAL A 325 -8.89 2.54 1.53
CA VAL A 325 -7.60 3.12 1.14
C VAL A 325 -7.51 4.58 1.53
N HIS A 326 -6.31 5.13 1.64
CA HIS A 326 -6.10 6.58 1.77
C HIS A 326 -4.94 7.03 0.87
N PRO A 327 -4.85 8.33 0.54
CA PRO A 327 -3.70 8.88 -0.18
C PRO A 327 -2.37 8.56 0.51
N ILE A 328 -1.30 8.51 -0.27
CA ILE A 328 0.06 8.18 0.18
C ILE A 328 0.68 9.23 1.13
N ASP A 329 0.03 10.37 1.37
CA ASP A 329 0.63 11.40 2.22
C ASP A 329 0.86 10.85 3.65
N ASN A 330 2.14 10.80 4.01
CA ASN A 330 2.69 10.38 5.30
C ASN A 330 2.63 8.89 5.69
N THR A 331 3.05 7.97 4.81
CA THR A 331 3.55 6.64 5.25
C THR A 331 4.78 6.70 6.17
N ILE A 332 5.49 7.84 6.25
CA ILE A 332 6.72 8.02 7.04
C ILE A 332 6.45 8.85 8.32
N GLN A 333 5.38 8.56 9.06
CA GLN A 333 5.04 9.33 10.28
C GLN A 333 4.66 8.50 11.51
N GLU A 334 5.19 7.28 11.68
CA GLU A 334 5.10 6.61 12.99
C GLU A 334 6.24 6.95 13.97
N VAL A 335 7.26 7.73 13.57
CA VAL A 335 8.44 7.92 14.45
C VAL A 335 8.49 9.28 15.17
N GLU A 336 8.00 10.40 14.61
CA GLU A 336 8.25 11.74 15.21
C GLU A 336 7.17 12.82 14.96
N MET A 337 5.87 12.47 14.95
CA MET A 337 4.81 13.48 15.04
C MET A 337 4.10 13.41 16.40
N ASP A 338 4.01 14.56 17.10
CA ASP A 338 3.33 14.68 18.39
C ASP A 338 1.82 14.33 18.34
N GLU A 339 1.21 14.33 17.14
CA GLU A 339 -0.16 13.85 16.90
C GLU A 339 -0.25 13.12 15.55
N PRO A 340 -0.69 11.85 15.50
CA PRO A 340 -0.92 11.14 14.24
C PRO A 340 -2.08 11.78 13.48
N MET A 341 -1.87 12.03 12.19
CA MET A 341 -2.91 12.55 11.31
C MET A 341 -4.02 11.52 11.09
N GLU A 342 -5.28 11.93 11.17
CA GLU A 342 -6.40 11.07 10.76
C GLU A 342 -6.40 10.91 9.22
N PRO A 343 -6.29 9.67 8.69
CA PRO A 343 -6.28 9.46 7.24
C PRO A 343 -7.63 9.80 6.61
N GLN A 344 -7.60 10.45 5.43
CA GLN A 344 -8.80 10.66 4.64
C GLN A 344 -9.14 9.40 3.84
N TRP A 345 -10.03 8.59 4.40
CA TRP A 345 -10.41 7.29 3.84
C TRP A 345 -11.28 7.39 2.60
N HIS A 346 -10.96 6.54 1.63
CA HIS A 346 -11.71 6.27 0.42
C HIS A 346 -11.96 4.77 0.27
N TYR A 347 -12.80 4.42 -0.69
CA TYR A 347 -13.10 3.03 -1.02
C TYR A 347 -12.77 2.78 -2.49
N LEU A 348 -11.88 1.82 -2.72
CA LEU A 348 -11.39 1.44 -4.03
C LEU A 348 -11.97 0.07 -4.38
N LYS A 349 -12.70 -0.02 -5.49
CA LYS A 349 -13.13 -1.30 -6.05
C LYS A 349 -12.02 -1.84 -6.94
N LEU A 350 -11.52 -3.03 -6.60
CA LEU A 350 -10.59 -3.82 -7.41
C LEU A 350 -11.36 -4.96 -8.06
N THR A 351 -11.40 -4.98 -9.38
CA THR A 351 -11.94 -6.09 -10.19
C THR A 351 -10.79 -6.93 -10.74
N ILE A 352 -10.83 -8.23 -10.53
CA ILE A 352 -9.88 -9.19 -11.12
C ILE A 352 -10.44 -9.63 -12.47
N LEU A 353 -9.66 -9.50 -13.55
CA LEU A 353 -10.08 -9.71 -14.94
C LEU A 353 -9.84 -11.14 -15.46
#